data_AF-A0A950PXL8-F1
#
_entry.id   AF-A0A950PXL8-F1
#
_cell.length_a   1.000
_cell.length_b   1.000
_cell.length_c   1.000
_cell.angle_alpha   90.00
_cell.angle_beta   90.00
_cell.angle_gamma   90.00
#
_symmetry.space_group_name_H-M   'P 1'
#
loop_
_entity.id
_entity.type
_entity.pdbx_description
1 polymer ?
#
loop_
_entity_poly.entity_id
_entity_poly.type
_entity_poly.pdbx_seq_one_letter_code
_entity_poly.pdbx_strand_id
1 'polypeptide(L)'
;FPDNDKIAQLVKDVVLPLNLLAWPGLPDGAALQRAGVRRLSAGSGIGKAMLVETLKLAKDFLADGRSEPLTAPGPIANVNALMRRD
;
A
#
# COMPACT_ATOMS: atom_id res chain seq x y z
N PHE A 1 -10.68 -11.76 8.48
CA PHE A 1 -11.10 -11.12 7.21
C PHE A 1 -11.76 -12.19 6.34
N PRO A 2 -12.63 -11.87 5.36
CA PRO A 2 -13.33 -12.91 4.62
C PRO A 2 -12.32 -13.86 3.98
N ASP A 3 -12.54 -15.15 4.21
CA ASP A 3 -11.80 -16.23 3.54
C ASP A 3 -12.05 -16.16 2.02
N ASN A 4 -11.16 -16.75 1.23
CA ASN A 4 -11.24 -16.73 -0.24
C ASN A 4 -12.59 -17.21 -0.76
N ASP A 5 -13.19 -18.19 -0.08
CA ASP A 5 -14.51 -18.72 -0.42
C ASP A 5 -15.61 -17.66 -0.29
N LYS A 6 -15.50 -16.77 0.70
CA LYS A 6 -16.44 -15.65 0.87
C LYS A 6 -16.26 -14.58 -0.20
N ILE A 7 -15.03 -14.33 -0.64
CA ILE A 7 -14.77 -13.40 -1.75
C ILE A 7 -15.36 -13.95 -3.05
N ALA A 8 -15.15 -15.25 -3.33
CA ALA A 8 -15.71 -15.90 -4.50
C ALA A 8 -17.25 -15.89 -4.50
N GLN A 9 -17.87 -16.09 -3.34
CA GLN A 9 -19.33 -15.99 -3.20
C GLN A 9 -19.81 -14.55 -3.45
N LEU A 10 -19.16 -13.56 -2.84
CA LEU A 10 -19.49 -12.14 -3.06
C LEU A 10 -19.40 -11.76 -4.53
N VAL A 11 -18.36 -12.20 -5.24
CA VAL A 11 -18.22 -11.93 -6.68
C VAL A 11 -19.39 -12.47 -7.48
N LYS A 12 -19.94 -13.64 -7.13
CA LYS A 12 -21.09 -14.23 -7.84
C LYS A 12 -22.39 -13.49 -7.56
N ASP A 13 -22.57 -13.00 -6.32
CA ASP A 13 -23.84 -12.46 -5.85
C ASP A 13 -24.03 -10.97 -6.14
N VAL A 14 -22.93 -10.23 -6.37
CA VAL A 14 -22.99 -8.79 -6.65
C VAL A 14 -23.09 -8.50 -8.14
N VAL A 15 -24.11 -7.74 -8.53
CA VAL A 15 -24.33 -7.32 -9.93
C VAL A 15 -23.33 -6.24 -10.37
N LEU A 16 -22.78 -5.47 -9.42
CA LEU A 16 -21.86 -4.37 -9.70
C LEU A 16 -20.39 -4.78 -9.45
N PRO A 17 -19.41 -4.09 -10.10
CA PRO A 17 -17.99 -4.36 -9.89
C PRO A 17 -17.57 -4.36 -8.42
N LEU A 18 -17.05 -5.49 -7.94
CA LEU A 18 -16.58 -5.62 -6.56
C LEU A 18 -15.22 -4.92 -6.35
N ASN A 19 -15.16 -4.08 -5.33
CA ASN A 19 -13.95 -3.44 -4.83
C ASN A 19 -13.57 -3.98 -3.44
N LEU A 20 -12.31 -4.36 -3.25
CA LEU A 20 -11.77 -4.73 -1.94
C LEU A 20 -10.76 -3.69 -1.45
N LEU A 21 -10.66 -3.54 -0.13
CA LEU A 21 -9.57 -2.80 0.51
C LEU A 21 -8.42 -3.76 0.81
N ALA A 22 -7.20 -3.41 0.41
CA ALA A 22 -6.00 -4.16 0.73
C ALA A 22 -5.87 -4.35 2.24
N TRP A 23 -5.70 -5.60 2.66
CA TRP A 23 -5.69 -5.99 4.06
C TRP A 23 -4.85 -7.26 4.26
N PRO A 24 -4.17 -7.42 5.42
CA PRO A 24 -3.45 -8.64 5.75
C PRO A 24 -4.31 -9.91 5.57
N GLY A 25 -3.75 -10.89 4.86
CA GLY A 25 -4.42 -12.17 4.59
C GLY A 25 -5.27 -12.20 3.31
N LEU A 26 -5.42 -11.08 2.59
CA LEU A 26 -5.97 -11.14 1.23
C LEU A 26 -4.97 -11.75 0.24
N PRO A 27 -5.44 -12.46 -0.79
CA PRO A 27 -4.61 -12.81 -1.93
C PRO A 27 -4.03 -11.58 -2.63
N ASP A 28 -3.00 -11.80 -3.44
CA ASP A 28 -2.44 -10.76 -4.30
C ASP A 28 -3.46 -10.26 -5.35
N GLY A 29 -3.13 -9.12 -5.97
CA GLY A 29 -4.00 -8.49 -6.97
C GLY A 29 -4.33 -9.40 -8.16
N ALA A 30 -3.39 -10.24 -8.60
CA ALA A 30 -3.60 -11.13 -9.74
C ALA A 30 -4.57 -12.28 -9.38
N ALA A 31 -4.47 -12.82 -8.18
CA ALA A 31 -5.40 -13.82 -7.65
C ALA A 31 -6.80 -13.24 -7.46
N LEU A 32 -6.91 -12.04 -6.90
CA LEU A 32 -8.19 -11.34 -6.74
C LEU A 32 -8.84 -11.02 -8.09
N GLN A 33 -8.05 -10.59 -9.08
CA GLN A 33 -8.54 -10.35 -10.43
C GLN A 33 -9.07 -11.63 -11.07
N ARG A 34 -8.34 -12.75 -10.96
CA ARG A 34 -8.80 -14.07 -11.43
C ARG A 34 -10.09 -14.53 -10.73
N ALA A 35 -10.26 -14.17 -9.46
CA ALA A 35 -11.47 -14.45 -8.70
C ALA A 35 -12.66 -13.55 -9.07
N GLY A 36 -12.47 -12.53 -9.93
CA GLY A 36 -13.51 -11.62 -10.43
C GLY A 36 -13.62 -10.28 -9.69
N VAL A 37 -12.71 -9.99 -8.76
CA VAL A 37 -12.60 -8.66 -8.13
C VAL A 37 -12.14 -7.65 -9.19
N ARG A 38 -12.77 -6.48 -9.24
CA ARG A 38 -12.53 -5.47 -10.27
C ARG A 38 -11.62 -4.34 -9.83
N ARG A 39 -11.54 -4.08 -8.52
CA ARG A 39 -10.67 -3.04 -7.96
C ARG A 39 -10.11 -3.46 -6.61
N LEU A 40 -8.83 -3.21 -6.42
CA LEU A 40 -8.16 -3.29 -5.12
C LEU A 40 -7.75 -1.88 -4.71
N SER A 41 -8.29 -1.41 -3.59
CA SER A 41 -7.96 -0.11 -3.00
C SER A 41 -6.83 -0.26 -1.99
N ALA A 42 -5.93 0.71 -1.92
CA ALA A 42 -4.97 0.79 -0.80
C ALA A 42 -5.52 1.54 0.42
N GLY A 43 -6.63 2.27 0.27
CA GLY A 43 -7.14 3.19 1.31
C GLY A 43 -6.04 4.14 1.77
N SER A 44 -5.87 4.31 3.08
CA SER A 44 -4.76 5.07 3.68
C SER A 44 -3.48 4.27 3.88
N GLY A 45 -3.41 3.02 3.41
CA GLY A 45 -2.30 2.11 3.67
C GLY A 45 -0.94 2.65 3.26
N ILE A 46 -0.84 3.22 2.05
CA ILE A 46 0.41 3.83 1.55
C ILE A 46 0.84 5.02 2.42
N GLY A 47 -0.09 5.93 2.72
CA GLY A 47 0.19 7.09 3.58
C GLY A 47 0.59 6.68 4.99
N LYS A 48 -0.06 5.66 5.56
CA LYS A 48 0.31 5.10 6.87
C LYS A 48 1.71 4.48 6.86
N ALA A 49 2.08 3.77 5.79
CA ALA A 49 3.42 3.22 5.65
C ALA A 49 4.50 4.32 5.67
N MET A 50 4.24 5.45 5.00
CA MET A 50 5.14 6.61 5.09
C MET A 50 5.25 7.16 6.51
N LEU A 51 4.14 7.26 7.25
CA LEU A 51 4.15 7.73 8.64
C LEU A 51 4.95 6.80 9.57
N VAL A 52 4.96 5.49 9.30
CA VAL A 52 5.79 4.53 10.05
C VAL A 52 7.27 4.82 9.85
N GLU A 53 7.70 5.03 8.61
CA GLU A 53 9.10 5.38 8.32
C GLU A 53 9.48 6.76 8.90
N THR A 54 8.60 7.75 8.81
CA THR A 54 8.80 9.06 9.46
C THR A 54 8.95 8.92 10.98
N LEU A 55 8.11 8.10 11.61
CA LEU A 55 8.20 7.86 13.06
C LEU A 55 9.52 7.19 13.43
N LYS A 56 9.99 6.23 12.62
CA LYS A 56 11.29 5.58 12.83
C LYS A 56 12.43 6.59 12.75
N LEU A 57 12.48 7.39 11.68
CA LEU A 57 13.50 8.44 11.52
C LEU A 57 13.48 9.45 12.68
N ALA A 58 12.29 9.88 13.09
CA ALA A 58 12.15 10.80 14.22
C ALA A 58 12.64 10.19 15.54
N LYS A 59 12.31 8.92 15.81
CA LYS A 59 12.79 8.21 17.00
C LYS A 59 14.30 8.04 17.00
N ASP A 60 14.87 7.63 15.88
CA ASP A 60 16.32 7.41 15.75
C ASP A 60 17.07 8.75 15.95
N PHE A 61 16.61 9.82 15.30
CA PHE A 61 17.18 11.17 15.48
C PHE A 61 17.09 11.66 16.93
N LEU A 62 15.95 11.47 17.59
CA LEU A 62 15.80 11.85 19.00
C LEU A 62 16.66 11.00 19.94
N ALA A 63 16.99 9.77 19.57
CA ALA A 63 17.78 8.85 20.40
C ALA A 63 19.29 9.14 20.34
N ASP A 64 19.83 9.47 19.16
CA ASP A 64 21.28 9.60 18.97
C ASP A 64 21.76 10.94 18.36
N GLY A 65 20.84 11.82 17.94
CA GLY A 65 21.14 13.14 17.38
C GLY A 65 21.77 13.14 15.99
N ARG A 66 21.88 11.99 15.32
CA ARG A 66 22.57 11.87 14.03
C ARG A 66 21.71 12.38 12.88
N SER A 67 22.28 13.29 12.09
CA SER A 67 21.58 13.93 10.96
C SER A 67 21.75 13.16 9.65
N GLU A 68 22.72 12.27 9.56
CA GLU A 68 23.06 11.52 8.35
C GLU A 68 21.86 10.73 7.78
N PRO A 69 21.05 10.00 8.59
CA PRO A 69 19.87 9.30 8.06
C PRO A 69 18.79 10.21 7.47
N LEU A 70 18.71 11.48 7.91
CA LEU A 70 17.74 12.46 7.40
C LEU A 70 18.08 12.97 6.00
N THR A 71 19.37 12.90 5.64
CA THR A 71 19.90 13.42 4.36
C THR A 71 20.35 12.30 3.42
N ALA A 72 20.23 11.05 3.86
CA ALA A 72 20.59 9.89 3.07
C ALA A 72 19.86 9.91 1.72
N PRO A 73 20.57 9.68 0.59
CA PRO A 73 19.94 9.67 -0.71
C PRO A 73 18.87 8.58 -0.77
N GLY A 74 17.61 8.98 -0.94
CA GLY A 74 16.48 8.08 -1.11
C GLY A 74 16.11 7.85 -2.58
N PRO A 75 15.21 6.89 -2.89
CA PRO A 75 14.74 6.63 -4.27
C PRO A 75 14.09 7.84 -4.94
N ILE A 76 13.66 8.82 -4.14
CA ILE A 76 13.03 10.07 -4.58
C ILE A 76 14.07 11.20 -4.74
N ALA A 77 15.37 10.86 -4.84
CA ALA A 77 16.45 11.84 -5.04
C ALA A 77 16.21 12.77 -6.24
N ASN A 78 15.31 12.40 -7.17
CA ASN A 78 14.79 13.28 -8.19
C ASN A 78 13.26 13.22 -8.26
N VAL A 79 12.56 14.00 -7.41
CA VAL A 79 11.09 14.17 -7.48
C VAL A 79 10.65 14.59 -8.88
N ASN A 80 11.42 15.45 -9.57
CA ASN A 80 11.09 15.89 -10.91
C ASN A 80 11.14 14.76 -11.94
N ALA A 81 11.99 13.75 -11.73
CA ALA A 81 12.02 12.56 -12.58
C ALA A 81 10.72 11.75 -12.50
N LEU A 82 10.05 11.75 -11.34
CA LEU A 82 8.76 11.07 -11.18
C LEU A 82 7.60 11.77 -11.93
N MET A 83 7.81 13.02 -12.37
CA MET A 83 6.81 13.83 -13.08
C MET A 83 7.01 13.85 -14.59
N ARG A 84 8.07 13.20 -15.10
CA ARG A 84 8.28 13.10 -16.55
C ARG A 84 7.23 12.14 -17.12
N ARG A 85 6.66 12.56 -18.25
CA ARG A 85 5.81 11.74 -19.10
C ARG A 85 6.65 11.34 -20.29
N ASP A 86 7.37 10.24 -20.19
CA ASP A 86 7.78 9.46 -21.36
C ASP A 86 6.54 8.81 -22.02
#